data_AF-A0A1V5TVZ0-F1
#
_entry.id   AF-A0A1V5TVZ0-F1
#
_cell.length_a   1.000
_cell.length_b   1.000
_cell.length_c   1.000
_cell.angle_alpha   90.00
_cell.angle_beta   90.00
_cell.angle_gamma   90.00
#
_symmetry.space_group_name_H-M   'P 1'
#
loop_
_entity.id
_entity.type
_entity.pdbx_description
1 polymer ?
#
loop_
_entity_poly.entity_id
_entity_poly.type
_entity_poly.pdbx_seq_one_letter_code
_entity_poly.pdbx_strand_id
1 'polypeptide(L)' 'MRPRFSPGYGDLPLETQRPLLGALDAARRIGVTLTDALMMMPQKSVSAVVGVADRDCAQQAPACARCNQKDCAFRR' A
#
# COMPACT_ATOMS: atom_id res chain seq x y z
N MET A 1 7.63 7.80 -11.18
CA MET A 1 7.82 7.00 -9.94
C MET A 1 6.88 5.80 -10.02
N ARG A 2 7.36 4.59 -9.70
CA ARG A 2 6.48 3.42 -9.63
C ARG A 2 5.61 3.49 -8.38
N PRO A 3 4.28 3.35 -8.48
CA PRO A 3 3.42 3.40 -7.32
C PRO A 3 3.75 2.23 -6.38
N ARG A 4 3.79 2.53 -5.09
CA ARG A 4 3.90 1.54 -4.02
C ARG A 4 2.51 1.33 -3.42
N PHE A 5 2.15 0.08 -3.17
CA PHE A 5 0.83 -0.29 -2.64
C PHE A 5 1.00 -0.93 -1.27
N SER A 6 0.36 -0.35 -0.26
CA SER A 6 0.35 -0.86 1.10
C SER A 6 -0.98 -1.54 1.38
N PRO A 7 -1.00 -2.68 2.07
CA PRO A 7 -2.25 -3.29 2.51
C PRO A 7 -3.15 -2.31 3.28
N GLY A 8 -4.45 -2.33 3.00
CA GLY A 8 -5.43 -1.40 3.56
C GLY A 8 -5.61 -0.11 2.76
N TYR A 9 -4.91 0.07 1.63
CA TYR A 9 -5.09 1.19 0.72
C TYR A 9 -5.64 0.74 -0.64
N GLY A 10 -6.53 1.55 -1.22
CA GLY A 10 -7.11 1.29 -2.54
C GLY A 10 -7.93 0.00 -2.55
N ASP A 11 -7.58 -0.89 -3.47
CA ASP A 11 -8.17 -2.21 -3.66
C ASP A 11 -7.36 -3.35 -3.01
N LEU A 12 -6.31 -3.04 -2.25
CA LEU A 12 -5.46 -4.04 -1.59
C LEU A 12 -5.96 -4.34 -0.16
N PRO A 13 -6.50 -5.55 0.14
CA PRO A 13 -7.03 -5.87 1.46
C PRO A 13 -5.98 -5.80 2.57
N LEU A 14 -6.39 -5.38 3.77
CA LEU A 14 -5.51 -5.23 4.94
C LEU A 14 -4.92 -6.57 5.40
N GLU A 15 -5.69 -7.65 5.22
CA GLU A 15 -5.37 -9.04 5.55
C GLU A 15 -4.10 -9.50 4.82
N THR A 16 -3.79 -8.90 3.67
CA THR A 16 -2.58 -9.17 2.88
C THR A 16 -1.29 -8.89 3.66
N GLN A 17 -1.32 -8.13 4.76
CA GLN A 17 -0.14 -7.95 5.62
C GLN A 17 0.38 -9.26 6.20
N ARG A 18 -0.51 -10.21 6.55
CA ARG A 18 -0.10 -11.49 7.16
C ARG A 18 0.84 -12.27 6.23
N PRO A 19 0.44 -12.62 4.99
CA PRO A 19 1.34 -13.32 4.08
C PRO A 19 2.54 -12.46 3.65
N LEU A 20 2.37 -11.14 3.51
CA LEU A 20 3.48 -10.25 3.13
C LEU A 20 4.60 -10.23 4.17
N LEU A 21 4.27 -9.96 5.45
CA LEU A 21 5.25 -9.91 6.53
C LEU A 21 5.80 -11.31 6.86
N GLY A 22 4.99 -12.35 6.68
CA GLY A 22 5.43 -13.74 6.80
C GLY A 22 6.49 -14.11 5.76
N ALA A 23 6.26 -13.77 4.48
CA ALA A 23 7.21 -14.04 3.40
C ALA A 23 8.54 -13.28 3.56
N LEU A 24 8.48 -12.08 4.16
CA LEU A 24 9.66 -11.28 4.48
C LEU A 24 10.36 -11.72 5.76
N ASP A 25 9.76 -12.63 6.54
CA ASP A 25 10.24 -13.06 7.85
C ASP A 25 10.50 -11.84 8.77
N ALA A 26 9.58 -10.86 8.69
CA ALA A 26 9.78 -9.53 9.25
C ALA A 26 9.90 -9.52 10.78
N ALA A 27 9.17 -10.42 11.45
CA ALA A 27 9.22 -10.57 12.90
C ALA A 27 10.63 -10.96 13.37
N ARG A 28 11.24 -11.97 12.74
CA ARG A 28 12.59 -12.44 13.11
C ARG A 28 13.68 -11.48 12.67
N ARG A 29 13.56 -10.90 11.48
CA ARG A 29 14.62 -10.07 10.89
C ARG A 29 14.68 -8.65 11.46
N ILE A 30 13.52 -8.04 11.71
CA ILE A 30 13.43 -6.62 12.06
C ILE A 30 12.44 -6.34 13.21
N GLY A 31 11.86 -7.36 13.83
CA GLY A 31 10.96 -7.19 14.98
C GLY A 31 9.57 -6.65 14.64
N VAL A 32 9.19 -6.60 13.36
CA VAL A 32 7.86 -6.10 12.95
C VAL A 32 6.85 -7.25 13.00
N THR A 33 5.79 -7.06 13.79
CA THR A 33 4.72 -8.05 14.01
C THR A 33 3.35 -7.43 13.75
N LEU A 34 2.29 -8.26 13.76
CA LEU A 34 0.90 -7.82 13.62
C LEU A 34 0.11 -8.15 14.88
N THR A 35 -0.80 -7.25 15.26
CA THR A 35 -1.87 -7.57 16.21
C THR A 35 -2.95 -8.44 15.55
N ASP A 36 -3.89 -8.95 16.34
CA ASP A 36 -5.04 -9.69 15.80
C ASP A 36 -5.89 -8.85 14.84
N ALA A 37 -5.99 -7.55 15.12
CA ALA A 37 -6.64 -6.54 14.28
C ALA A 37 -5.76 -6.04 13.12
N LEU A 38 -4.64 -6.73 12.81
CA LEU A 38 -3.74 -6.43 11.69
C LEU A 38 -2.98 -5.10 11.81
N MET A 39 -2.86 -4.52 13.00
CA MET A 39 -2.01 -3.34 13.18
C MET A 39 -0.54 -3.77 13.32
N MET A 40 0.37 -3.08 12.64
CA MET A 40 1.80 -3.34 12.78
C MET A 40 2.32 -2.86 14.14
N MET A 41 3.21 -3.65 14.73
CA MET A 41 3.95 -3.30 15.94
C MET A 41 5.45 -3.38 15.65
N PRO A 42 6.22 -2.28 15.87
CA PRO A 42 5.82 -0.96 16.36
C PRO A 42 4.83 -0.21 15.45
N GLN A 43 4.01 0.68 16.02
CA GLN A 43 2.92 1.35 15.30
C GLN A 43 3.39 2.26 14.15
N LYS A 44 4.58 2.88 14.28
CA LYS A 44 5.19 3.67 13.19
C LYS A 44 5.96 2.77 12.22
N SER A 45 5.24 1.82 11.61
CA SER A 45 5.78 0.91 10.60
C SER A 45 5.01 1.04 9.29
N VAL A 46 5.66 0.72 8.17
CA VAL A 46 5.02 0.67 6.85
C VAL A 46 5.49 -0.57 6.10
N SER A 47 4.55 -1.26 5.45
CA SER A 47 4.83 -2.32 4.49
C SER A 47 4.23 -1.94 3.14
N ALA A 48 4.90 -2.29 2.04
CA ALA A 48 4.40 -1.99 0.70
C ALA A 48 4.98 -2.97 -0.33
N VAL A 49 4.24 -3.16 -1.43
CA VAL A 49 4.67 -3.86 -2.64
C VAL A 49 4.92 -2.83 -3.74
N VAL A 50 5.98 -3.07 -4.52
CA VAL A 50 6.34 -2.25 -5.69
C VAL A 50 6.52 -3.18 -6.88
N GLY A 51 5.87 -2.88 -8.01
CA GLY A 51 6.02 -3.67 -9.24
C GLY A 51 7.40 -3.48 -9.87
N VAL A 52 8.04 -4.60 -10.25
CA VAL A 52 9.29 -4.62 -11.01
C VAL A 52 9.01 -5.11 -12.43
N ALA A 53 9.21 -4.24 -13.41
CA ALA A 53 9.12 -4.52 -14.84
C ALA A 53 10.19 -3.73 -15.61
N ASP A 54 10.54 -4.13 -16.83
CA ASP A 54 11.47 -3.36 -17.68
C ASP A 54 10.83 -2.13 -18.31
N ARG A 55 9.52 -2.20 -18.55
CA ARG A 55 8.71 -1.07 -19.00
C ARG A 55 8.27 -0.19 -17.83
N ASP A 56 8.15 1.09 -18.09
CA ASP A 56 7.53 2.01 -17.14
C ASP A 56 6.06 1.65 -16.90
N CYS A 57 5.60 1.90 -15.66
CA CYS A 57 4.18 1.85 -15.38
C CYS A 57 3.48 2.93 -16.21
N ALA A 58 2.33 2.59 -16.80
CA ALA A 58 1.49 3.58 -17.45
C ALA A 58 1.31 4.78 -16.52
N GLN A 59 1.56 5.99 -17.03
CA GLN A 59 1.33 7.19 -16.24
C GLN A 59 -0.15 7.21 -15.87
N GLN A 60 -0.41 7.23 -14.56
CA GLN A 60 -1.78 7.38 -14.09
C GLN A 60 -2.26 8.76 -14.51
N ALA A 61 -3.46 8.83 -15.09
CA ALA A 61 -4.12 10.10 -15.33
C ALA A 61 -4.15 10.91 -14.02
N PRO A 62 -4.05 12.24 -14.09
CA PRO A 62 -4.08 13.10 -12.90
C PRO A 62 -5.27 12.76 -12.01
N ALA A 63 -5.08 12.83 -10.69
CA ALA A 63 -6.03 12.32 -9.70
C ALA A 63 -7.46 12.83 -9.91
N CYS A 64 -7.62 14.11 -10.27
CA CYS A 64 -8.91 14.73 -10.55
C CYS A 64 -9.64 14.10 -11.75
N ALA A 65 -8.91 13.63 -12.77
CA ALA A 65 -9.49 12.98 -13.95
C ALA A 65 -10.10 11.60 -13.64
N ARG A 66 -9.70 10.99 -12.52
CA ARG A 66 -10.15 9.66 -12.07
C ARG A 66 -11.11 9.72 -10.88
N CYS A 67 -11.41 10.92 -10.40
CA CYS A 67 -12.24 11.16 -9.21
C CYS A 67 -13.73 11.25 -9.59
N ASN A 68 -14.56 10.45 -8.92
CA ASN A 68 -16.01 10.40 -9.15
C ASN A 68 -16.80 11.51 -8.43
N GLN A 69 -16.16 12.35 -7.62
CA GLN A 69 -16.81 13.47 -6.95
C GLN A 69 -16.98 14.64 -7.93
N LYS A 70 -18.23 14.87 -8.37
CA LYS A 70 -18.57 15.88 -9.39
C LYS A 70 -18.42 17.31 -8.86
N ASP A 71 -18.95 17.58 -7.67
CA ASP A 71 -18.94 18.91 -7.06
C ASP A 71 -17.80 19.04 -6.03
N CYS A 72 -16.57 19.12 -6.52
CA CYS A 72 -15.37 19.23 -5.68
C CYS A 72 -14.71 20.61 -5.85
N ALA A 73 -14.71 21.42 -4.79
CA ALA A 73 -14.08 22.75 -4.78
C ALA A 73 -12.55 22.73 -5.00
N PHE A 74 -11.93 21.55 -4.87
CA PHE A 74 -10.49 21.36 -5.03
C PHE A 74 -10.10 20.75 -6.39
N ARG A 75 -11.07 20.51 -7.28
CA ARG A 75 -10.81 19.97 -8.62
C ARG A 75 -9.97 20.97 -9.42
N ARG A 76 -8.83 20.51 -9.93
CA ARG A 76 -7.89 21.23 -10.80
C ARG A 76 -7.78 20.51 -12.13
#